data_AF-A0ABD4E7V1-F1
#
_entry.id   AF-A0ABD4E7V1-F1
#
_cell.length_a   1.000
_cell.length_b   1.000
_cell.length_c   1.000
_cell.angle_alpha   90.00
_cell.angle_beta   90.00
_cell.angle_gamma   90.00
#
_symmetry.space_group_name_H-M   'P 1'
#
loop_
_entity.id
_entity.type
_entity.pdbx_description
1 polymer ?
#
loop_
_entity_poly.entity_id
_entity_poly.type
_entity_poly.pdbx_seq_one_letter_code
_entity_poly.pdbx_strand_id
1 'polypeptide(L)' 'MCHAKRLIEEWRVEYNTERPHSSLGYLTPAQFAQAHDEKQQFLTSDSNCSSD' A
#
# COMPACT_ATOMS: atom_id res chain seq x y z
N MET A 1 -11.63 -26.55 7.63
CA MET A 1 -12.21 -25.18 7.56
C MET A 1 -11.19 -24.12 7.08
N CYS A 2 -10.10 -24.50 6.40
CA CYS A 2 -9.00 -23.59 6.03
C CYS A 2 -9.06 -23.12 4.56
N HIS A 3 -9.88 -23.77 3.72
CA HIS A 3 -9.97 -23.48 2.29
C HIS A 3 -10.63 -22.13 1.99
N ALA A 4 -11.72 -21.80 2.69
CA ALA A 4 -12.42 -20.53 2.51
C ALA A 4 -11.56 -19.31 2.87
N LYS A 5 -10.75 -19.40 3.93
CA LYS A 5 -9.82 -18.33 4.32
C LYS A 5 -8.77 -18.07 3.24
N ARG A 6 -8.19 -19.15 2.69
CA ARG A 6 -7.20 -19.05 1.62
C ARG A 6 -7.76 -18.40 0.36
N LEU A 7 -8.97 -18.78 -0.04
CA LEU A 7 -9.65 -18.13 -1.17
C LEU A 7 -9.86 -16.64 -0.91
N ILE A 8 -10.34 -16.26 0.27
CA ILE A 8 -10.55 -14.85 0.59
C ILE A 8 -9.23 -14.07 0.60
N GLU A 9 -8.15 -14.65 1.12
CA GLU A 9 -6.82 -14.03 1.11
C GLU A 9 -6.28 -13.86 -0.31
N GLU A 10 -6.43 -14.87 -1.17
CA GLU A 10 -6.02 -14.81 -2.57
C GLU A 10 -6.76 -13.70 -3.32
N TRP A 11 -8.09 -13.64 -3.18
CA TRP A 11 -8.91 -12.58 -3.75
C TRP A 11 -8.56 -11.20 -3.21
N ARG A 12 -8.23 -11.09 -1.92
CA ARG A 12 -7.78 -9.82 -1.32
C ARG A 12 -6.47 -9.34 -1.91
N VAL A 13 -5.51 -10.24 -2.14
CA VAL A 13 -4.22 -9.90 -2.74
C VAL A 13 -4.46 -9.42 -4.17
N GLU A 14 -5.12 -10.23 -5.00
CA GLU A 14 -5.38 -9.93 -6.41
C GLU A 14 -6.13 -8.60 -6.60
N TYR A 15 -7.17 -8.35 -5.79
CA TYR A 15 -7.91 -7.09 -5.83
C TYR A 15 -7.04 -5.88 -5.48
N ASN A 16 -6.11 -6.03 -4.55
CA ASN A 16 -5.24 -4.95 -4.11
C ASN A 16 -4.01 -4.77 -5.01
N THR A 17 -3.61 -5.77 -5.81
CA THR A 17 -2.38 -5.68 -6.61
C THR A 17 -2.65 -5.43 -8.09
N GLU A 18 -3.73 -5.97 -8.65
CA GLU A 18 -3.89 -6.04 -10.11
C GLU A 18 -4.99 -5.16 -10.66
N ARG A 19 -6.00 -4.81 -9.84
CA ARG A 19 -7.12 -4.02 -10.34
C ARG A 19 -6.81 -2.53 -10.33
N PRO A 20 -6.92 -1.83 -11.48
CA PRO A 20 -6.84 -0.38 -11.51
C PRO A 20 -8.12 0.22 -10.92
N HIS A 21 -8.00 1.06 -9.90
CA HIS A 21 -9.13 1.78 -9.31
C HIS A 21 -9.19 3.20 -9.89
N SER A 22 -10.36 3.60 -10.38
CA SER A 22 -10.58 4.95 -10.91
C SER A 22 -10.36 6.04 -9.85
N SER A 23 -10.59 5.74 -8.57
CA SER A 23 -10.30 6.61 -7.43
C SER A 23 -8.80 6.85 -7.21
N LEU A 24 -7.95 5.95 -7.69
CA LEU A 24 -6.49 6.07 -7.68
C LEU A 24 -5.94 6.60 -9.02
N GLY A 25 -6.80 7.11 -9.90
CA GLY A 25 -6.38 7.61 -11.21
C GLY A 25 -6.02 6.51 -12.21
N TYR A 26 -6.66 5.33 -12.11
CA TYR A 26 -6.35 4.12 -12.88
C TYR A 26 -4.99 3.48 -12.56
N LEU A 27 -4.39 3.84 -11.43
CA LEU A 27 -3.21 3.16 -10.90
C LEU A 27 -3.64 1.95 -10.08
N THR A 28 -2.80 0.92 -10.06
CA THR A 28 -3.00 -0.21 -9.15
C THR A 28 -2.68 0.22 -7.72
N PRO A 29 -3.35 -0.33 -6.70
CA PRO A 29 -3.02 0.01 -5.32
C PRO A 29 -1.58 -0.34 -4.95
N ALA A 30 -0.95 -1.33 -5.61
CA ALA A 30 0.48 -1.60 -5.49
C ALA A 30 1.35 -0.41 -5.95
N GLN A 31 1.04 0.19 -7.10
CA GLN A 31 1.73 1.40 -7.57
C GLN A 31 1.48 2.60 -6.66
N PHE A 32 0.26 2.73 -6.13
CA PHE A 32 -0.06 3.78 -5.17
C PHE A 32 0.68 3.59 -3.84
N ALA A 33 0.76 2.37 -3.31
CA ALA A 33 1.47 2.05 -2.08
C ALA A 33 2.97 2.36 -2.20
N GLN A 34 3.60 1.97 -3.32
CA GLN A 34 4.99 2.29 -3.60
C GLN A 34 5.23 3.81 -3.60
N ALA A 35 4.37 4.58 -4.27
CA ALA A 35 4.46 6.04 -4.30
C ALA A 35 4.19 6.68 -2.92
N HIS A 36 3.40 6.04 -2.06
CA HIS A 36 3.08 6.53 -0.72
C HIS A 36 4.20 6.25 0.29
N ASP A 37 4.86 5.10 0.20
CA ASP A 37 6.02 4.75 1.05
C ASP A 37 7.19 5.70 0.81
N GLU A 38 7.48 6.04 -0.46
CA GLU A 38 8.50 7.03 -0.83
C GLU A 38 8.17 8.42 -0.23
N LYS A 39 6.89 8.80 -0.27
CA LYS A 39 6.43 10.09 0.27
C LYS A 39 6.49 10.13 1.81
N GLN A 40 6.26 9.00 2.49
CA GLN A 40 6.38 8.92 3.94
C GLN A 40 7.84 8.92 4.41
N GLN A 41 8.77 8.31 3.67
CA GLN A 41 10.21 8.36 3.97
C GLN A 41 10.79 9.78 3.91
N PHE A 42 10.30 10.61 2.96
CA PHE A 42 10.67 12.03 2.90
C PHE A 42 10.13 12.83 4.08
N LEU A 43 8.96 12.49 4.62
CA LEU A 43 8.31 13.21 5.73
C LEU A 43 8.84 12.81 7.13
N THR A 44 9.63 11.74 7.27
CA THR A 44 10.15 11.27 8.58
C THR A 44 11.66 11.41 8.76
N SER A 45 12.40 11.87 7.75
CA SER A 45 13.88 11.96 7.84
C SER A 45 14.41 13.20 8.58
N ASP A 46 13.60 14.25 8.78
CA ASP A 46 14.05 15.50 9.44
C ASP A 46 13.57 15.67 10.88
N SER A 47 13.13 14.61 11.57
CA SER A 47 13.01 14.67 13.04
C SER A 47 14.40 14.59 13.69
N ASN A 48 15.22 15.60 13.46
CA ASN A 48 16.42 15.87 14.25
C ASN A 48 15.97 16.44 15.60
N CYS A 49 15.69 15.55 16.56
CA CYS A 49 15.54 15.91 17.96
C CYS A 49 16.93 16.15 18.58
N SER A 50 17.58 17.26 18.21
CA SER A 50 18.55 17.91 19.10
C SER A 50 17.78 18.80 20.05
N SER A 51 17.69 18.40 21.32
CA SER A 51 17.40 19.32 22.41
C SER A 51 18.59 19.31 23.36
N ASP A 52 19.03 20.53 23.66
CA ASP A 52 20.12 20.99 24.53
C ASP A 52 20.04 20.40 25.96
#